data_AF-A0A7V5YG24-F1
#
_entry.id   AF-A0A7V5YG24-F1
#
_cell.length_a   1.000
_cell.length_b   1.000
_cell.length_c   1.000
_cell.angle_alpha   90.00
_cell.angle_beta   90.00
_cell.angle_gamma   90.00
#
_symmetry.space_group_name_H-M   'P 1'
#
loop_
_entity.id
_entity.type
_entity.pdbx_description
1 polymer ?
#
loop_
_entity_poly.entity_id
_entity_poly.type
_entity_poly.pdbx_seq_one_letter_code
_entity_poly.pdbx_strand_id
1 'polypeptide(L)' 'MPTATIKLFLVHGDSKRLRTAELSNWSGKAVAGPRSEFDGILAREESLQAGVYLLTGSDPETGKAAIYIGEA' A
#
# COMPACT_ATOMS: atom_id res chain seq x y z
N MET A 1 21.52 -2.77 17.51
CA MET A 1 20.17 -3.07 17.00
C MET A 1 20.26 -3.06 15.48
N PRO A 2 19.73 -4.05 14.74
CA PRO A 2 19.72 -3.96 13.28
C PRO A 2 18.88 -2.75 12.87
N THR A 3 19.49 -1.80 12.17
CA THR A 3 18.79 -0.67 11.58
C THR A 3 17.98 -1.19 10.40
N ALA A 4 16.65 -1.22 10.54
CA ALA A 4 15.77 -1.52 9.42
C ALA A 4 15.66 -0.26 8.54
N THR A 5 15.99 -0.36 7.26
CA THR A 5 15.83 0.72 6.29
C THR A 5 14.58 0.49 5.47
N ILE A 6 13.78 1.53 5.27
CA ILE A 6 12.65 1.51 4.34
C ILE A 6 13.13 2.14 3.03
N LYS A 7 13.05 1.39 1.94
CA LYS A 7 13.27 1.92 0.59
C LYS A 7 11.91 2.23 -0.03
N LEU A 8 11.69 3.50 -0.35
CA LEU A 8 10.48 3.98 -1.00
C LEU A 8 10.77 4.25 -2.48
N PHE A 9 9.96 3.67 -3.37
CA PHE A 9 10.07 3.88 -4.81
C PHE A 9 8.84 4.61 -5.31
N LEU A 10 9.06 5.74 -5.98
CA LEU A 10 8.01 6.51 -6.63
C LEU A 10 7.88 6.03 -8.07
N VAL A 11 6.87 5.21 -8.36
CA VAL A 11 6.76 4.54 -9.68
C VAL A 11 6.64 5.53 -10.83
N HIS A 12 6.01 6.68 -10.57
CA HIS A 12 5.87 7.77 -11.54
C HIS A 12 6.72 9.00 -11.21
N GLY A 13 7.64 8.92 -10.23
CA GLY A 13 8.39 10.08 -9.73
C GLY A 13 7.56 11.08 -8.91
N ASP A 14 6.27 10.82 -8.69
CA ASP A 14 5.35 11.63 -7.89
C ASP A 14 5.01 10.91 -6.58
N SER A 15 5.14 11.62 -5.45
CA SER A 15 4.87 11.10 -4.11
C SER A 15 3.38 10.87 -3.82
N LYS A 16 2.49 11.52 -4.57
CA LYS A 16 1.03 11.40 -4.43
C LYS A 16 0.43 10.25 -5.23
N ARG A 17 1.19 9.70 -6.17
CA ARG A 17 0.78 8.59 -7.05
C ARG A 17 1.22 7.25 -6.48
N LEU A 18 1.09 6.21 -7.30
CA LEU A 18 1.55 4.87 -6.99
C LEU A 18 3.01 4.85 -6.52
N ARG A 19 3.21 4.25 -5.34
CA ARG A 19 4.49 4.08 -4.67
C ARG A 19 4.61 2.68 -4.10
N THR A 20 5.83 2.16 -4.07
CA THR A 20 6.12 0.87 -3.43
C THR A 20 7.14 1.05 -2.32
N ALA A 21 7.05 0.22 -1.29
CA ALA A 21 7.99 0.22 -0.18
C ALA A 21 8.53 -1.18 0.08
N GLU A 22 9.82 -1.25 0.42
CA GLU A 22 10.51 -2.47 0.83
C GLU A 22 11.22 -2.21 2.15
N LEU A 23 11.24 -3.20 3.03
CA LEU A 23 11.93 -3.13 4.32
C LEU A 23 13.19 -4.01 4.27
N SER A 24 14.32 -3.48 4.71
CA SER A 24 15.56 -4.26 4.84
C SER A 24 15.34 -5.48 5.72
N ASN A 25 15.82 -6.64 5.26
CA ASN A 25 15.68 -7.94 5.92
C ASN A 25 14.24 -8.50 5.93
N TRP A 26 13.37 -8.01 5.06
CA TRP A 26 12.02 -8.56 4.83
C TRP A 26 11.80 -8.75 3.32
N SER A 27 11.16 -9.85 2.94
CA SER A 27 10.83 -10.15 1.54
C SER A 27 9.51 -9.53 1.07
N GLY A 28 8.73 -8.96 1.99
CA GLY A 28 7.45 -8.36 1.64
C GLY A 28 7.61 -7.03 0.91
N LYS A 29 6.62 -6.73 0.08
CA LYS A 29 6.52 -5.49 -0.67
C LYS A 29 5.21 -4.81 -0.34
N ALA A 30 5.26 -3.54 0.02
CA ALA A 30 4.08 -2.73 0.20
C ALA A 30 3.82 -1.93 -1.08
N VAL A 31 2.56 -1.88 -1.50
CA VAL A 31 2.11 -1.03 -2.61
C VAL A 31 1.05 -0.08 -2.08
N ALA A 32 1.19 1.20 -2.36
CA ALA A 32 0.25 2.22 -1.94
C ALA A 32 0.03 3.22 -3.08
N GLY A 33 -1.19 3.73 -3.19
CA GLY A 33 -1.54 4.73 -4.18
C GLY A 33 -2.94 5.29 -3.93
N PRO A 34 -3.33 6.33 -4.66
CA PRO A 34 -4.67 6.88 -4.59
C PRO A 34 -5.68 5.89 -5.18
N ARG A 35 -6.94 5.97 -4.70
CA ARG A 35 -8.03 5.12 -5.20
C ARG A 35 -8.25 5.25 -6.71
N SER A 36 -7.95 6.40 -7.30
CA SER A 36 -8.03 6.64 -8.74
C SER A 36 -7.07 5.78 -9.57
N GLU A 37 -6.00 5.25 -8.96
CA GLU A 37 -5.01 4.38 -9.61
C GLU A 37 -5.13 2.93 -9.14
N PHE A 38 -6.27 2.55 -8.53
CA PHE A 38 -6.46 1.23 -7.93
C PHE A 38 -6.31 0.08 -8.93
N ASP A 39 -6.84 0.22 -10.15
CA ASP A 39 -6.61 -0.75 -11.23
C ASP A 39 -5.11 -0.94 -11.53
N GLY A 40 -4.34 0.15 -11.51
CA GLY A 40 -2.89 0.10 -11.70
C GLY A 40 -2.14 -0.56 -10.54
N ILE A 41 -2.72 -0.59 -9.33
CA ILE A 41 -2.21 -1.34 -8.19
C ILE A 41 -2.50 -2.83 -8.40
N LEU A 42 -3.75 -3.19 -8.70
CA LEU A 42 -4.18 -4.58 -8.87
C LEU A 42 -3.50 -5.29 -10.05
N ALA A 43 -3.13 -4.56 -11.10
CA ALA A 43 -2.45 -5.12 -12.26
C ALA A 43 -1.00 -5.55 -12.00
N ARG A 44 -0.44 -5.27 -10.81
CA ARG A 44 0.95 -5.57 -10.52
C ARG A 44 1.13 -6.97 -9.94
N GLU A 45 2.27 -7.58 -10.23
CA GLU A 45 2.60 -8.93 -9.74
C GLU A 45 2.60 -9.03 -8.21
N GLU A 46 2.96 -7.95 -7.49
CA GLU A 46 2.91 -7.94 -6.03
C GLU A 46 1.49 -8.14 -5.47
N SER A 47 0.46 -7.71 -6.20
CA SER A 47 -0.94 -7.85 -5.80
C SER A 47 -1.51 -9.25 -6.02
N LEU A 48 -0.77 -10.13 -6.70
CA LEU A 48 -1.14 -11.53 -6.88
C LEU A 48 -0.62 -12.44 -5.77
N GLN A 49 0.23 -11.89 -4.89
CA GLN A 49 0.76 -12.63 -3.74
C GLN A 49 -0.20 -12.53 -2.56
N ALA A 50 -0.26 -13.61 -1.77
CA ALA A 50 -1.03 -13.62 -0.53
C ALA A 50 -0.60 -12.46 0.38
N GLY A 51 -1.57 -11.68 0.86
CA GLY A 51 -1.30 -10.48 1.61
C GLY A 51 -2.51 -9.87 2.29
N VAL A 52 -2.28 -8.69 2.85
CA VAL A 52 -3.34 -7.87 3.46
C VAL A 52 -3.37 -6.52 2.76
N TYR A 53 -4.57 -5.98 2.59
CA TYR A 53 -4.77 -4.65 2.04
C TYR A 53 -5.54 -3.77 3.02
N LEU A 54 -5.23 -2.48 2.98
CA LEU A 54 -5.83 -1.47 3.84
C LEU A 54 -6.53 -0.43 2.98
N LEU A 55 -7.82 -0.20 3.24
CA LEU A 55 -8.60 0.85 2.60
C LEU A 55 -8.90 1.93 3.65
N THR A 56 -8.35 3.12 3.46
CA THR A 56 -8.64 4.27 4.30
C THR A 56 -9.90 4.97 3.82
N GLY A 57 -10.74 5.39 4.76
CA GLY A 57 -11.99 6.07 4.44
C GLY A 57 -12.63 6.69 5.67
N SER A 58 -13.92 6.98 5.54
CA SER A 58 -14.76 7.45 6.63
C SER A 58 -15.80 6.40 6.95
N ASP A 59 -16.02 6.17 8.23
CA ASP A 59 -17.12 5.35 8.71
C ASP A 59 -18.46 5.99 8.33
N PRO A 60 -19.36 5.28 7.64
CA PRO A 60 -20.60 5.87 7.13
C PRO A 60 -21.60 6.23 8.22
N GLU A 61 -21.53 5.60 9.41
CA GLU A 61 -22.46 5.86 10.51
C GLU A 61 -22.00 7.00 11.42
N THR A 62 -20.70 7.11 11.66
CA THR A 62 -20.10 8.05 12.62
C THR A 62 -19.34 9.20 11.96
N GLY A 63 -19.04 9.10 10.66
CA GLY A 63 -18.24 10.08 9.91
C GLY A 63 -16.75 10.13 10.31
N LYS A 64 -16.30 9.27 11.22
CA LYS A 64 -14.92 9.25 11.72
C LYS A 64 -13.99 8.57 10.73
N ALA A 65 -12.69 8.89 10.80
CA ALA A 65 -11.68 8.19 10.03
C ALA A 65 -11.68 6.70 10.40
N ALA A 66 -11.76 5.85 9.39
CA ALA A 66 -11.79 4.39 9.53
C ALA A 66 -10.85 3.73 8.52
N ILE A 67 -10.39 2.53 8.87
CA ILE A 67 -9.55 1.71 8.01
C ILE A 67 -10.19 0.33 7.94
N TYR A 68 -10.51 -0.10 6.72
CA TYR A 68 -10.88 -1.48 6.45
C TYR A 68 -9.60 -2.29 6.18
N ILE A 69 -9.50 -3.47 6.78
CA ILE A 69 -8.39 -4.41 6.60
C ILE A 69 -8.97 -5.69 6.02
N GLY A 70 -8.51 -6.08 4.83
CA GLY A 70 -8.91 -7.31 4.16
C GLY A 70 -7.70 -8.17 3.79
N GLU A 71 -7.96 -9.42 3.45
CA GLU A 71 -6.98 -10.38 2.91
C GLU A 71 -7.20 -10.59 1.41
N ALA A 72 -6.11 -10.84 0.68
CA ALA A 72 -6.08 -11.15 -0.74
C ALA A 72 -5.07 -12.26 -1.04
#